data_AF-A0A524A676-F1
#
_entry.id   AF-A0A524A676-F1
#
_cell.length_a   1.000
_cell.length_b   1.000
_cell.length_c   1.000
_cell.angle_alpha   90.00
_cell.angle_beta   90.00
_cell.angle_gamma   90.00
#
_symmetry.space_group_name_H-M   'P 1'
#
loop_
_entity.id
_entity.type
_entity.pdbx_description
1 polymer ?
#
loop_
_entity_poly.entity_id
_entity_poly.type
_entity_poly.pdbx_seq_one_letter_code
_entity_poly.pdbx_strand_id
1 'polypeptide(L)'
;MISNSELYARKRLAIEMILKSEGLTDHLQDDEAEILLDWGMAQAEAYALVTQEIAKEEEARLAIDQGVTKVRRAMRFINNLVAERMDLSDGEMAEKLLHLISLAGELPRVQALAGEEEEEMLEEDID
;
A
#
# COMPACT_ATOMS: atom_id res chain seq x y z
N MET A 1 -9.59 18.90 -9.29
CA MET A 1 -8.16 19.04 -8.98
C MET A 1 -7.92 19.86 -7.72
N ILE A 2 -7.45 19.20 -6.67
CA ILE A 2 -7.02 19.80 -5.39
C ILE A 2 -5.61 20.38 -5.48
N SER A 3 -5.19 21.13 -4.46
CA SER A 3 -3.81 21.60 -4.35
C SER A 3 -2.84 20.46 -4.01
N ASN A 4 -1.55 20.61 -4.36
CA ASN A 4 -0.50 19.65 -3.99
C ASN A 4 -0.38 19.47 -2.47
N SER A 5 -0.61 20.53 -1.69
CA SER A 5 -0.59 20.45 -0.22
C SER A 5 -1.73 19.60 0.33
N GLU A 6 -2.93 19.69 -0.25
CA GLU A 6 -4.07 18.85 0.14
C GLU A 6 -3.83 17.39 -0.24
N LEU A 7 -3.29 17.14 -1.43
CA LEU A 7 -2.93 15.80 -1.86
C LEU A 7 -1.87 15.16 -0.93
N TYR A 8 -0.85 15.93 -0.55
CA TYR A 8 0.17 15.47 0.39
C TYR A 8 -0.42 15.14 1.77
N ALA A 9 -1.34 15.98 2.27
CA ALA A 9 -2.04 15.72 3.53
C ALA A 9 -2.87 14.42 3.47
N ARG A 10 -3.54 14.16 2.34
CA ARG A 10 -4.31 12.93 2.11
C ARG A 10 -3.43 11.69 2.05
N LYS A 11 -2.28 11.76 1.35
CA LYS A 11 -1.28 10.67 1.33
C LYS A 11 -0.79 10.34 2.74
N ARG A 12 -0.36 11.37 3.48
CA ARG A 12 0.11 11.22 4.86
C ARG A 12 -0.96 10.59 5.76
N LEU A 13 -2.21 11.06 5.66
CA LEU A 13 -3.33 10.47 6.40
C LEU A 13 -3.49 8.98 6.09
N ALA A 14 -3.46 8.60 4.82
CA ALA A 14 -3.61 7.21 4.40
C ALA A 14 -2.50 6.31 4.95
N ILE A 15 -1.25 6.78 4.91
CA ILE A 15 -0.08 6.07 5.47
C ILE A 15 -0.22 5.93 6.99
N GLU A 16 -0.55 7.00 7.70
CA GLU A 16 -0.71 6.96 9.16
C GLU A 16 -1.78 5.97 9.59
N MET A 17 -2.83 5.76 8.79
CA MET A 17 -3.87 4.77 9.06
C MET A 17 -3.38 3.33 8.92
N ILE A 18 -2.43 3.06 8.02
CA ILE A 18 -1.72 1.77 7.93
C ILE A 18 -0.86 1.59 9.18
N LEU A 19 0.02 2.55 9.47
CA LEU A 19 1.01 2.44 10.56
C LEU A 19 0.37 2.35 11.95
N LYS A 20 -0.83 2.92 12.16
CA LYS A 20 -1.58 2.81 13.42
C LYS A 20 -2.34 1.48 13.56
N SER A 21 -2.31 0.61 12.55
CA SER A 21 -3.00 -0.67 12.60
C SER A 21 -2.10 -1.75 13.17
N GLU A 22 -2.50 -2.26 14.33
CA GLU A 22 -1.81 -3.36 15.00
C GLU A 22 -2.02 -4.67 14.23
N GLY A 23 -1.07 -5.60 14.37
CA GLY A 23 -1.22 -6.97 13.89
C GLY A 23 -1.04 -7.17 12.39
N LEU A 24 -0.46 -6.22 11.67
CA LEU A 24 -0.26 -6.33 10.22
C LEU A 24 0.96 -7.19 9.84
N THR A 25 1.90 -7.40 10.77
CA THR A 25 3.19 -8.06 10.50
C THR A 25 3.60 -9.05 11.60
N ASP A 26 2.69 -9.43 12.50
CA ASP A 26 3.00 -10.22 13.72
C ASP A 26 3.61 -11.61 13.46
N HIS A 27 3.48 -12.13 12.23
CA HIS A 27 3.94 -13.46 11.86
C HIS A 27 5.05 -13.43 10.81
N LEU A 28 5.58 -12.25 10.51
CA LEU A 28 6.60 -12.04 9.51
C LEU A 28 7.97 -11.88 10.16
N GLN A 29 9.01 -12.28 9.44
CA GLN A 29 10.38 -11.86 9.76
C GLN A 29 10.56 -10.36 9.44
N ASP A 30 11.62 -9.74 9.98
CA ASP A 30 11.82 -8.29 9.86
C ASP A 30 11.86 -7.82 8.39
N ASP A 31 12.52 -8.57 7.50
CA ASP A 31 12.61 -8.29 6.07
C ASP A 31 11.26 -8.50 5.34
N GLU A 32 10.54 -9.57 5.67
CA GLU A 32 9.19 -9.82 5.15
C GLU A 32 8.21 -8.72 5.61
N ALA A 33 8.32 -8.28 6.86
CA ALA A 33 7.51 -7.21 7.44
C ALA A 33 7.78 -5.86 6.77
N GLU A 34 9.05 -5.52 6.55
CA GLU A 34 9.46 -4.31 5.84
C GLU A 34 8.86 -4.28 4.42
N ILE A 35 9.02 -5.37 3.66
CA ILE A 35 8.45 -5.48 2.30
C ILE A 35 6.93 -5.31 2.32
N LEU A 36 6.23 -5.93 3.28
CA LEU A 36 4.78 -5.83 3.36
C LEU A 36 4.33 -4.42 3.74
N LEU A 37 5.04 -3.75 4.65
CA LEU A 37 4.76 -2.38 5.07
C LEU A 37 4.96 -1.40 3.92
N ASP A 38 6.08 -1.50 3.19
CA ASP A 38 6.37 -0.66 2.03
C ASP A 38 5.30 -0.80 0.96
N TRP A 39 4.90 -2.04 0.66
CA TRP A 39 3.78 -2.30 -0.24
C TRP A 39 2.48 -1.67 0.27
N GLY A 40 2.16 -1.85 1.55
CA GLY A 40 0.95 -1.29 2.17
C GLY A 40 0.90 0.24 2.12
N MET A 41 2.04 0.90 2.35
CA MET A 41 2.17 2.36 2.26
C MET A 41 2.00 2.86 0.82
N ALA A 42 2.69 2.24 -0.14
CA ALA A 42 2.55 2.57 -1.56
C ALA A 42 1.09 2.43 -2.04
N GLN A 43 0.40 1.39 -1.54
CA GLN A 43 -1.00 1.16 -1.87
C GLN A 43 -1.95 2.18 -1.22
N ALA A 44 -1.67 2.60 0.01
CA ALA A 44 -2.41 3.66 0.70
C ALA A 44 -2.24 5.01 0.00
N GLU A 45 -1.03 5.33 -0.47
CA GLU A 45 -0.77 6.51 -1.29
C GLU A 45 -1.54 6.49 -2.62
N ALA A 46 -1.58 5.34 -3.29
CA ALA A 46 -2.35 5.18 -4.53
C ALA A 46 -3.84 5.46 -4.30
N TYR A 47 -4.41 5.09 -3.14
CA TYR A 47 -5.78 5.47 -2.80
C TYR A 47 -5.95 6.97 -2.61
N ALA A 48 -5.01 7.65 -1.94
CA ALA A 48 -5.06 9.10 -1.81
C ALA A 48 -5.04 9.79 -3.19
N LEU A 49 -4.24 9.30 -4.14
CA LEU A 49 -4.20 9.80 -5.52
C LEU A 49 -5.55 9.64 -6.25
N VAL A 50 -6.24 8.51 -6.09
CA VAL A 50 -7.57 8.30 -6.69
C VAL A 50 -8.59 9.33 -6.19
N THR A 51 -8.41 9.90 -5.00
CA THR A 51 -9.30 10.92 -4.45
C THR A 51 -9.02 12.35 -4.94
N GLN A 52 -8.00 12.58 -5.78
CA GLN A 52 -7.60 13.94 -6.20
C GLN A 52 -8.71 14.76 -6.89
N GLU A 53 -9.69 14.07 -7.49
CA GLU A 53 -10.84 14.70 -8.15
C GLU A 53 -12.06 14.86 -7.22
N ILE A 54 -11.97 14.37 -5.98
CA ILE A 54 -13.01 14.56 -4.96
C ILE A 54 -12.78 15.91 -4.29
N ALA A 55 -13.62 16.88 -4.65
CA ALA A 55 -13.54 18.26 -4.18
C ALA A 55 -13.93 18.43 -2.70
N LYS A 56 -14.82 17.57 -2.19
CA LYS A 56 -15.27 17.63 -0.79
C LYS A 56 -14.36 16.78 0.08
N GLU A 57 -13.75 17.41 1.08
CA GLU A 57 -12.77 16.75 1.95
C GLU A 57 -13.35 15.56 2.72
N GLU A 58 -14.59 15.65 3.21
CA GLU A 58 -15.22 14.55 3.94
C GLU A 58 -15.47 13.32 3.05
N GLU A 59 -15.89 13.53 1.80
CA GLU A 59 -16.08 12.44 0.84
C GLU A 59 -14.73 11.80 0.45
N ALA A 60 -13.67 12.61 0.32
CA ALA A 60 -12.33 12.11 0.05
C ALA A 60 -11.78 11.30 1.22
N ARG A 61 -11.96 11.79 2.45
CA ARG A 61 -11.54 11.10 3.67
C ARG A 61 -12.25 9.76 3.83
N LEU A 62 -13.56 9.71 3.59
CA LEU A 62 -14.32 8.47 3.61
C LEU A 62 -13.80 7.48 2.56
N ALA A 63 -13.51 7.94 1.34
CA ALA A 63 -12.96 7.10 0.29
C ALA A 63 -11.56 6.56 0.64
N ILE A 64 -10.70 7.38 1.27
CA ILE A 64 -9.40 6.96 1.79
C ILE A 64 -9.57 5.89 2.87
N ASP A 65 -10.44 6.10 3.85
CA ASP A 65 -10.67 5.14 4.93
C ASP A 65 -11.15 3.77 4.42
N GLN A 66 -12.11 3.78 3.48
CA GLN A 66 -12.58 2.58 2.83
C GLN A 66 -11.48 1.88 2.02
N GLY A 67 -10.66 2.65 1.29
CA GLY A 67 -9.53 2.13 0.53
C GLY A 67 -8.47 1.50 1.42
N VAL A 68 -8.00 2.24 2.43
CA VAL A 68 -7.02 1.77 3.42
C VAL A 68 -7.52 0.53 4.15
N THR A 69 -8.82 0.43 4.44
CA THR A 69 -9.41 -0.78 5.03
C THR A 69 -9.23 -2.03 4.15
N LYS A 70 -9.34 -1.89 2.82
CA LYS A 70 -9.06 -2.98 1.88
C LYS A 70 -7.58 -3.36 1.87
N VAL A 71 -6.69 -2.37 1.89
CA VAL A 71 -5.24 -2.62 1.99
C VAL A 71 -4.91 -3.41 3.26
N ARG A 72 -5.40 -2.96 4.42
CA ARG A 72 -5.20 -3.67 5.71
C ARG A 72 -5.73 -5.09 5.69
N ARG A 73 -6.87 -5.32 5.04
CA ARG A 73 -7.43 -6.67 4.88
C ARG A 73 -6.50 -7.56 4.06
N ALA A 74 -5.96 -7.05 2.96
CA ALA A 74 -5.00 -7.79 2.14
C ALA A 74 -3.68 -8.05 2.91
N MET A 75 -3.13 -7.04 3.60
CA MET A 75 -1.93 -7.20 4.43
C MET A 75 -2.12 -8.26 5.51
N ARG A 76 -3.23 -8.21 6.25
CA ARG A 76 -3.53 -9.22 7.28
C ARG A 76 -3.69 -10.62 6.68
N PHE A 77 -4.29 -10.71 5.50
CA PHE A 77 -4.41 -11.99 4.81
C PHE A 77 -3.03 -12.55 4.43
N ILE A 78 -2.13 -11.71 3.91
CA ILE A 78 -0.74 -12.09 3.60
C ILE A 78 -0.01 -12.56 4.86
N ASN A 79 -0.06 -11.77 5.94
CA ASN A 79 0.55 -12.12 7.23
C ASN A 79 0.09 -13.49 7.74
N ASN A 80 -1.22 -13.76 7.70
CA ASN A 80 -1.78 -15.03 8.11
C ASN A 80 -1.41 -16.19 7.16
N LEU A 81 -1.39 -15.93 5.85
CA LEU A 81 -0.98 -16.92 4.86
C LEU A 81 0.47 -17.35 5.07
N VAL A 82 1.36 -16.40 5.35
CA VAL A 82 2.76 -16.69 5.68
C VAL A 82 2.85 -17.54 6.95
N ALA A 83 2.06 -17.23 7.99
CA ALA A 83 2.01 -18.02 9.22
C ALA A 83 1.56 -19.47 8.98
N GLU A 84 0.53 -19.67 8.16
CA GLU A 84 -0.09 -20.97 7.90
C GLU A 84 0.66 -21.80 6.84
N ARG A 85 1.60 -21.21 6.08
CA ARG A 85 2.12 -21.77 4.82
C ARG A 85 2.67 -23.20 4.91
N MET A 86 3.24 -23.58 6.05
CA MET A 86 3.85 -24.90 6.26
C MET A 86 2.81 -25.99 6.56
N ASP A 87 1.61 -25.60 6.99
CA ASP A 87 0.53 -26.50 7.40
C ASP A 87 -0.55 -26.68 6.32
N LEU A 88 -0.49 -25.87 5.26
CA LEU A 88 -1.44 -25.94 4.14
C LEU A 88 -1.06 -27.05 3.16
N SER A 89 -2.06 -27.79 2.69
CA SER A 89 -1.92 -28.62 1.49
C SER A 89 -1.80 -27.76 0.23
N ASP A 90 -1.31 -28.35 -0.87
CA ASP A 90 -1.21 -27.66 -2.16
C ASP A 90 -2.56 -27.10 -2.64
N GLY A 91 -3.65 -27.82 -2.38
CA GLY A 91 -5.01 -27.38 -2.74
C GLY A 91 -5.44 -26.15 -1.94
N GLU A 92 -5.23 -26.18 -0.62
CA GLU A 92 -5.57 -25.04 0.26
C GLU A 92 -4.70 -23.82 -0.04
N MET A 93 -3.40 -24.03 -0.31
CA MET A 93 -2.50 -22.97 -0.76
C MET A 93 -3.01 -22.32 -2.04
N ALA A 94 -3.39 -23.12 -3.04
CA ALA A 94 -3.93 -22.60 -4.29
C ALA A 94 -5.21 -21.77 -4.07
N GLU A 95 -6.14 -22.24 -3.22
CA GLU A 95 -7.36 -21.50 -2.87
C GLU A 95 -7.05 -20.17 -2.17
N LYS A 96 -6.12 -20.17 -1.22
CA LYS A 96 -5.71 -18.94 -0.51
C LYS A 96 -5.05 -17.94 -1.46
N LEU A 97 -4.20 -18.40 -2.37
CA LEU A 97 -3.57 -17.54 -3.38
C LEU A 97 -4.59 -16.95 -4.36
N LEU A 98 -5.59 -17.73 -4.79
CA LEU A 98 -6.70 -17.20 -5.59
C LEU A 98 -7.50 -16.13 -4.84
N HIS A 99 -7.72 -16.33 -3.54
CA HIS A 99 -8.36 -15.31 -2.71
C HIS A 99 -7.51 -14.04 -2.61
N LEU A 100 -6.19 -14.17 -2.43
CA LEU A 100 -5.27 -13.05 -2.42
C LEU A 100 -5.30 -12.26 -3.74
N ILE A 101 -5.32 -12.95 -4.88
CA ILE A 101 -5.47 -12.32 -6.20
C ILE A 101 -6.79 -11.54 -6.28
N SER A 102 -7.89 -12.11 -5.77
CA SER A 102 -9.19 -11.41 -5.71
C SER A 102 -9.12 -10.14 -4.86
N LEU A 103 -8.49 -10.19 -3.68
CA LEU A 103 -8.31 -9.02 -2.82
C LEU A 103 -7.46 -7.95 -3.50
N ALA A 104 -6.35 -8.35 -4.14
CA ALA A 104 -5.48 -7.45 -4.88
C ALA A 104 -6.19 -6.79 -6.08
N GLY A 105 -7.13 -7.50 -6.72
CA GLY A 105 -7.95 -6.96 -7.80
C GLY A 105 -8.88 -5.81 -7.40
N GLU A 106 -9.16 -5.63 -6.11
CA GLU A 106 -9.96 -4.52 -5.58
C GLU A 106 -9.13 -3.26 -5.28
N LEU A 107 -7.81 -3.37 -5.33
CA LEU A 107 -6.87 -2.30 -4.99
C LEU A 107 -6.52 -1.47 -6.23
N PRO A 108 -6.31 -0.15 -6.09
CA PRO A 108 -5.85 0.66 -7.20
C PRO A 108 -4.46 0.23 -7.61
N ARG A 109 -4.12 0.37 -8.89
CA ARG A 109 -2.76 0.07 -9.32
C ARG A 109 -1.80 1.07 -8.67
N VAL A 110 -0.81 0.55 -7.96
CA VAL A 110 0.39 1.32 -7.65
C VAL A 110 1.06 1.58 -9.00
N GLN A 111 1.01 2.82 -9.47
CA GLN A 111 1.98 3.23 -10.49
C GLN A 111 3.31 3.14 -9.76
N ALA A 112 4.15 2.17 -10.13
CA ALA A 112 5.54 2.15 -9.68
C ALA A 112 6.02 3.58 -9.87
N LEU A 113 6.47 4.23 -8.80
CA LEU A 113 7.21 5.47 -8.92
C LEU A 113 8.30 5.12 -9.92
N ALA A 114 8.15 5.62 -11.15
CA ALA A 114 9.27 5.65 -12.06
C ALA A 114 10.32 6.40 -11.27
N GLY A 115 11.37 5.68 -10.84
CA GLY A 115 12.58 6.30 -10.39
C GLY A 115 13.15 7.07 -11.57
N GLU A 116 12.58 8.24 -11.82
CA GLU A 116 13.35 9.40 -12.23
C GLU A 116 14.10 9.82 -10.96
N GLU A 117 15.07 9.00 -10.55
CA GLU A 117 16.23 9.55 -9.88
C GLU A 117 16.90 10.41 -10.94
N GLU A 118 16.75 11.71 -10.76
CA GLU A 118 17.55 12.74 -11.40
C GLU A 118 19.03 12.32 -11.38
N GLU A 119 19.52 11.72 -12.48
CA GLU A 119 20.90 11.88 -12.94
C GLU A 119 21.10 13.35 -13.36
N GLU A 120 20.90 14.26 -12.41
CA GLU A 120 21.13 15.69 -12.59
C GLU A 120 21.87 16.18 -11.34
N MET A 121 23.10 15.70 -11.15
CA MET A 121 24.21 16.40 -10.49
C MET A 121 25.46 15.52 -10.45
N LEU A 122 26.62 16.16 -10.70
CA LEU A 122 27.99 15.64 -10.82
C LEU A 122 28.33 15.20 -12.26
N GLU A 123 29.00 15.97 -13.12
CA GLU A 123 30.12 16.91 -12.90
C GLU A 123 30.09 18.01 -13.98
N GLU A 124 29.79 19.26 -13.59
CA GLU A 124 30.48 20.40 -14.18
C GLU A 124 31.93 20.39 -13.65
N ASP A 125 32.86 20.86 -14.48
CA ASP A 125 34.29 21.11 -14.20
C ASP A 125 35.24 19.90 -14.28
N ILE A 126 35.59 19.51 -15.51
CA ILE A 126 36.96 19.09 -15.82
C ILE A 126 37.58 20.20 -16.68
N ASP A 127 38.48 20.95 -16.04
CA ASP A 127 39.41 21.93 -16.65
C ASP A 127 40.23 21.35 -17.82
#